data_AF-G0WBE9-F1
#
_entry.id   AF-G0WBE9-F1
#
_cell.length_a   1.000
_cell.length_b   1.000
_cell.length_c   1.000
_cell.angle_alpha   90.00
_cell.angle_beta   90.00
_cell.angle_gamma   90.00
#
_symmetry.space_group_name_H-M   'P 1'
#
loop_
_entity.id
_entity.type
_entity.pdbx_description
1 polymer ?
#
loop_
_entity_poly.entity_id
_entity_poly.type
_entity_poly.pdbx_seq_one_letter_code
_entity_poly.pdbx_strand_id
1 'polypeptide(L)'
;MSLDEPGLIIGNEKGNNILNPIIKDFDDNNLRLPISLNQVDPTKNDSELTLLAATNISPSSSPELNIPNSWAKPESKIKKVVRNVDILKYLINSLAGKDKFVKIIKCILDLLKSWILTDLSSTETNIKMKKLLLSLSTTSSGTSIIPLKSILVHPVKFVRLFTLSFLQNLNHNVSFITSQLSIFRYMIRFGSSPFKLLTFVKKLRSTTKATNLNDIEKLWLNEKSLQDSIDLYYTIFDELDLLYKLKIWNPQERTYSWVTKHETIAWQYDILLSWKQNWFKLKDIQRKILELQIQLKIRNDTMLASNYFNNNNNSNDNTDNTSPLRKQLISEIQQNGNNNDLSSLEIELDNQLVNLNHEKRIVYLDLTRLSFDCLANTTDLLNIKTPKGTYAALSLCSGITGFIKLWINTKTDLQNGAQ
;
A
#
# COMPACT_ATOMS: atom_id res chain seq x y z
N MET A 1 -39.69 56.47 12.84
CA MET A 1 -39.65 55.96 11.46
C MET A 1 -38.95 54.61 11.48
N SER A 2 -39.50 53.51 12.01
CA SER A 2 -40.87 52.97 12.03
C SER A 2 -41.52 52.96 10.65
N LEU A 3 -41.35 51.85 9.94
CA LEU A 3 -42.42 51.23 9.16
C LEU A 3 -42.19 49.72 9.20
N ASP A 4 -43.08 49.10 9.96
CA ASP A 4 -43.30 47.67 10.11
C ASP A 4 -44.10 47.10 8.92
N GLU A 5 -44.05 45.76 8.85
CA GLU A 5 -45.06 44.82 8.34
C GLU A 5 -45.19 44.55 6.81
N PRO A 6 -45.80 43.40 6.40
CA PRO A 6 -46.15 42.18 7.15
C PRO A 6 -45.71 40.86 6.47
N GLY A 7 -45.81 39.76 7.24
CA GLY A 7 -45.64 38.39 6.75
C GLY A 7 -46.82 37.87 5.94
N LEU A 8 -46.57 36.78 5.19
CA LEU A 8 -47.59 35.96 4.58
C LEU A 8 -47.26 34.47 4.80
N ILE A 9 -48.16 33.79 5.50
CA ILE A 9 -48.20 32.34 5.73
C ILE A 9 -49.32 31.78 4.83
N ILE A 10 -48.98 31.00 3.80
CA ILE A 10 -49.84 30.01 3.10
C ILE A 10 -48.85 29.08 2.36
N GLY A 11 -48.92 27.75 2.29
CA GLY A 11 -49.86 26.74 2.75
C GLY A 11 -49.32 25.36 2.34
N ASN A 12 -49.82 24.32 3.00
CA ASN A 12 -49.60 22.92 2.67
C ASN A 12 -50.13 22.59 1.26
N GLU A 13 -49.32 21.95 0.42
CA GLU A 13 -49.83 21.10 -0.66
C GLU A 13 -49.12 19.74 -0.67
N LYS A 14 -49.92 18.71 -0.38
CA LYS A 14 -49.68 17.32 -0.75
C LYS A 14 -49.84 17.23 -2.27
N GLY A 15 -48.87 16.64 -2.95
CA GLY A 15 -48.95 16.36 -4.38
C GLY A 15 -48.07 15.17 -4.76
N ASN A 16 -48.68 14.00 -4.82
CA ASN A 16 -48.15 12.79 -5.45
C ASN A 16 -47.79 13.06 -6.91
N ASN A 17 -46.68 12.47 -7.38
CA ASN A 17 -46.50 11.84 -8.71
C ASN A 17 -45.15 11.10 -8.67
N ILE A 18 -45.08 9.77 -8.71
CA ILE A 18 -45.36 8.88 -9.86
C ILE A 18 -44.39 9.18 -11.02
N LEU A 19 -43.38 8.30 -11.18
CA LEU A 19 -42.69 7.83 -12.40
C LEU A 19 -41.18 7.61 -12.20
N ASN A 20 -40.82 6.38 -11.84
CA ASN A 20 -39.98 5.46 -12.65
C ASN A 20 -39.05 4.58 -11.80
N PRO A 21 -39.32 3.27 -11.73
CA PRO A 21 -38.33 2.26 -11.40
C PRO A 21 -37.70 1.73 -12.70
N ILE A 22 -36.45 2.10 -12.99
CA ILE A 22 -35.63 1.41 -14.00
C ILE A 22 -34.36 0.94 -13.29
N ILE A 23 -34.49 -0.09 -12.45
CA ILE A 23 -33.45 -1.10 -12.18
C ILE A 23 -34.19 -2.40 -11.83
N LYS A 24 -34.73 -3.06 -12.84
CA LYS A 24 -35.00 -4.50 -12.84
C LYS A 24 -34.38 -5.00 -14.14
N ASP A 25 -33.33 -5.80 -13.99
CA ASP A 25 -32.82 -6.83 -14.90
C ASP A 25 -31.35 -7.03 -14.61
N PHE A 26 -31.07 -7.85 -13.59
CA PHE A 26 -29.85 -8.66 -13.50
C PHE A 26 -30.19 -9.86 -12.60
N ASP A 27 -31.11 -10.68 -13.10
CA ASP A 27 -31.23 -12.08 -12.71
C ASP A 27 -30.21 -12.86 -13.55
N ASP A 28 -29.09 -13.23 -12.94
CA ASP A 28 -28.21 -14.30 -13.43
C ASP A 28 -27.94 -15.27 -12.27
N ASN A 29 -29.03 -15.85 -11.78
CA ASN A 29 -28.99 -17.15 -11.12
C ASN A 29 -28.91 -18.23 -12.19
N ASN A 30 -27.72 -18.57 -12.66
CA ASN A 30 -27.39 -19.90 -13.18
C ASN A 30 -25.86 -20.07 -13.36
N LEU A 31 -25.15 -20.23 -12.24
CA LEU A 31 -23.93 -21.06 -12.22
C LEU A 31 -23.66 -21.57 -10.79
N ARG A 32 -24.63 -22.33 -10.24
CA ARG A 32 -24.36 -23.19 -9.08
C ARG A 32 -23.69 -24.47 -9.57
N LEU A 33 -22.38 -24.57 -9.43
CA LEU A 33 -21.71 -25.86 -9.33
C LEU A 33 -21.46 -26.17 -7.84
N PRO A 34 -21.82 -27.35 -7.33
CA PRO A 34 -21.51 -27.73 -5.97
C PRO A 34 -20.10 -28.32 -5.93
N ILE A 35 -19.15 -27.61 -5.31
CA ILE A 35 -17.90 -28.24 -4.89
C ILE A 35 -17.64 -27.82 -3.45
N SER A 36 -17.88 -28.77 -2.55
CA SER A 36 -17.40 -28.77 -1.17
C SER A 36 -15.87 -28.73 -1.16
N LEU A 37 -15.31 -27.55 -0.86
CA LEU A 37 -13.90 -27.42 -0.52
C LEU A 37 -13.74 -27.76 0.97
N ASN A 38 -13.04 -28.86 1.26
CA ASN A 38 -12.42 -29.05 2.56
C ASN A 38 -11.42 -27.92 2.78
N GLN A 39 -11.71 -27.04 3.74
CA GLN A 39 -10.74 -26.10 4.29
C GLN A 39 -9.67 -26.91 5.04
N VAL A 40 -8.42 -26.86 4.55
CA VAL A 40 -7.25 -27.22 5.34
C VAL A 40 -6.74 -25.94 5.97
N ASP A 41 -6.83 -25.86 7.30
CA ASP A 41 -6.28 -24.79 8.12
C ASP A 41 -4.74 -24.75 8.00
N PRO A 42 -4.13 -23.61 7.66
CA PRO A 42 -2.68 -23.46 7.64
C PRO A 42 -2.19 -22.91 8.99
N THR A 43 -2.46 -23.62 10.08
CA THR A 43 -1.86 -23.32 11.40
C THR A 43 -1.62 -24.60 12.20
N LYS A 44 -0.63 -25.41 11.81
CA LYS A 44 0.10 -26.28 12.76
C LYS A 44 1.31 -26.95 12.11
N ASN A 45 2.39 -26.99 12.88
CA ASN A 45 3.60 -27.81 12.74
C ASN A 45 4.81 -27.17 12.02
N ASP A 46 5.32 -26.08 12.62
CA ASP A 46 6.74 -25.74 12.60
C ASP A 46 7.34 -26.03 14.00
N SER A 47 7.53 -27.30 14.34
CA SER A 47 8.41 -27.70 15.44
C SER A 47 8.60 -29.21 15.45
N GLU A 48 9.65 -29.68 14.78
CA GLU A 48 10.53 -30.80 15.18
C GLU A 48 11.34 -31.27 13.98
N LEU A 49 12.59 -30.82 13.89
CA LEU A 49 13.65 -31.61 13.26
C LEU A 49 15.00 -30.97 13.61
N THR A 50 15.54 -31.39 14.75
CA THR A 50 16.95 -31.23 15.08
C THR A 50 17.40 -32.46 15.86
N LEU A 51 18.63 -32.92 15.54
CA LEU A 51 19.42 -33.99 16.15
C LEU A 51 19.04 -35.42 15.75
N LEU A 52 19.89 -36.02 14.91
CA LEU A 52 20.87 -36.98 15.41
C LEU A 52 22.09 -37.03 14.49
N ALA A 53 23.26 -37.05 15.12
CA ALA A 53 24.57 -36.99 14.53
C ALA A 53 25.11 -38.40 14.20
N ALA A 54 25.92 -38.43 13.14
CA ALA A 54 27.18 -39.16 12.95
C ALA A 54 27.31 -40.62 13.43
N THR A 55 27.60 -41.50 12.48
CA THR A 55 28.68 -42.50 12.64
C THR A 55 29.38 -42.78 11.30
N ASN A 56 30.70 -42.61 11.32
CA ASN A 56 31.65 -42.94 10.27
C ASN A 56 31.89 -44.45 10.21
N ILE A 57 31.90 -45.05 9.02
CA ILE A 57 32.78 -46.19 8.66
C ILE A 57 33.20 -46.02 7.17
N SER A 58 34.49 -46.13 6.93
CA SER A 58 35.20 -46.10 5.63
C SER A 58 35.77 -47.52 5.35
N PRO A 59 36.50 -47.79 4.26
CA PRO A 59 36.20 -47.69 2.83
C PRO A 59 36.27 -49.08 2.12
N SER A 60 35.74 -49.20 0.91
CA SER A 60 36.03 -50.32 0.02
C SER A 60 36.19 -49.84 -1.42
N SER A 61 37.27 -50.27 -2.04
CA SER A 61 37.87 -49.87 -3.30
C SER A 61 37.19 -50.42 -4.57
N SER A 62 37.45 -49.71 -5.68
CA SER A 62 37.44 -50.10 -7.12
C SER A 62 36.13 -49.96 -7.92
N PRO A 63 36.19 -49.79 -9.26
CA PRO A 63 37.10 -48.96 -10.08
C PRO A 63 36.33 -47.93 -10.94
N GLU A 64 37.06 -46.90 -11.39
CA GLU A 64 36.61 -45.80 -12.26
C GLU A 64 35.97 -46.28 -13.57
N LEU A 65 34.75 -45.81 -13.82
CA LEU A 65 34.11 -45.81 -15.13
C LEU A 65 33.91 -44.35 -15.55
N ASN A 66 34.76 -43.90 -16.48
CA ASN A 66 34.70 -42.61 -17.14
C ASN A 66 33.41 -42.52 -17.97
N ILE A 67 32.40 -41.82 -17.46
CA ILE A 67 31.20 -41.42 -18.20
C ILE A 67 31.40 -39.96 -18.62
N PRO A 68 31.26 -39.62 -19.92
CA PRO A 68 31.47 -38.25 -20.40
C PRO A 68 30.42 -37.29 -19.83
N ASN A 69 30.90 -36.30 -19.07
CA ASN A 69 30.15 -35.16 -18.56
C ASN A 69 29.49 -34.37 -19.71
N SER A 70 28.22 -34.64 -20.01
CA SER A 70 27.38 -33.77 -20.86
C SER A 70 26.02 -33.43 -20.24
N TRP A 71 25.83 -33.74 -18.96
CA TRP A 71 24.59 -33.49 -18.23
C TRP A 71 24.87 -32.48 -17.12
N ALA A 72 25.21 -31.24 -17.51
CA ALA A 72 25.21 -30.13 -16.57
C ALA A 72 23.76 -29.91 -16.13
N LYS A 73 23.44 -30.38 -14.92
CA LYS A 73 22.20 -30.01 -14.22
C LYS A 73 22.06 -28.49 -14.25
N PRO A 74 20.89 -27.93 -14.56
CA PRO A 74 20.69 -26.49 -14.49
C PRO A 74 21.05 -26.05 -13.07
N GLU A 75 22.06 -25.17 -12.97
CA GLU A 75 22.52 -24.63 -11.70
C GLU A 75 21.31 -24.01 -10.98
N SER A 76 20.85 -24.69 -9.94
CA SER A 76 19.79 -24.18 -9.08
C SER A 76 20.32 -22.90 -8.45
N LYS A 77 19.89 -21.74 -8.96
CA LYS A 77 20.23 -20.42 -8.42
C LYS A 77 20.01 -20.45 -6.90
N ILE A 78 21.10 -20.47 -6.14
CA ILE A 78 21.06 -20.46 -4.67
C ILE A 78 20.36 -19.17 -4.28
N LYS A 79 19.13 -19.27 -3.77
CA LYS A 79 18.37 -18.10 -3.30
C LYS A 79 19.16 -17.44 -2.17
N LYS A 80 19.79 -16.30 -2.47
CA LYS A 80 20.57 -15.55 -1.49
C LYS A 80 19.66 -15.10 -0.35
N VAL A 81 20.04 -15.46 0.87
CA VAL A 81 19.34 -15.03 2.09
C VAL A 81 19.64 -13.53 2.30
N VAL A 82 18.66 -12.67 1.98
CA VAL A 82 18.75 -11.24 2.23
C VAL A 82 18.43 -10.96 3.70
N ARG A 83 19.33 -10.30 4.43
CA ARG A 83 19.12 -9.94 5.83
C ARG A 83 18.22 -8.71 5.93
N ASN A 84 17.35 -8.67 6.94
CA ASN A 84 16.42 -7.55 7.18
C ASN A 84 17.15 -6.20 7.38
N VAL A 85 18.37 -6.22 7.91
CA VAL A 85 19.19 -5.02 8.12
C VAL A 85 19.64 -4.42 6.77
N ASP A 86 19.93 -5.25 5.77
CA ASP A 86 20.35 -4.79 4.45
C ASP A 86 19.17 -4.10 3.72
N ILE A 87 17.95 -4.64 3.89
CA ILE A 87 16.70 -4.01 3.41
C ILE A 87 16.52 -2.65 4.08
N LEU A 88 16.61 -2.59 5.41
CA LEU A 88 16.45 -1.35 6.16
C LEU A 88 17.47 -0.28 5.73
N LYS A 89 18.74 -0.67 5.56
CA LYS A 89 19.81 0.21 5.08
C LYS A 89 19.49 0.77 3.69
N TYR A 90 19.00 -0.07 2.78
CA TYR A 90 18.59 0.37 1.45
C TYR A 90 17.44 1.38 1.51
N LEU A 91 16.41 1.09 2.32
CA LEU A 91 15.26 1.98 2.50
C LEU A 91 15.66 3.35 3.07
N ILE A 92 16.52 3.37 4.09
CA ILE A 92 16.98 4.63 4.70
C ILE A 92 17.80 5.47 3.70
N ASN A 93 18.54 4.82 2.81
CA ASN A 93 19.33 5.53 1.80
C ASN A 93 18.48 6.01 0.60
N SER A 94 17.36 5.36 0.33
CA SER A 94 16.41 5.76 -0.72
C SER A 94 15.61 7.01 -0.35
N LEU A 95 15.42 7.91 -1.31
CA LEU A 95 14.60 9.12 -1.13
C LEU A 95 13.14 8.76 -0.78
N ALA A 96 12.59 7.73 -1.42
CA ALA A 96 11.23 7.26 -1.16
C ALA A 96 11.09 6.70 0.26
N GLY A 97 12.10 5.95 0.74
CA GLY A 97 12.09 5.44 2.10
C GLY A 97 12.17 6.55 3.13
N LYS A 98 13.03 7.57 2.92
CA LYS A 98 13.09 8.77 3.78
C LYS A 98 11.75 9.49 3.91
N ASP A 99 11.03 9.74 2.81
CA ASP A 99 9.68 10.36 2.87
C ASP A 99 8.69 9.51 3.68
N LYS A 100 8.68 8.18 3.49
CA LYS A 100 7.80 7.29 4.24
C LYS A 100 8.13 7.24 5.73
N PHE A 101 9.41 7.16 6.09
CA PHE A 101 9.84 7.22 7.50
C PHE A 101 9.43 8.53 8.15
N VAL A 102 9.66 9.65 7.47
CA VAL A 102 9.26 10.96 7.99
C VAL A 102 7.75 11.08 8.13
N LYS A 103 6.96 10.55 7.18
CA LYS A 103 5.49 10.48 7.31
C LYS A 103 5.10 9.70 8.57
N ILE A 104 5.66 8.51 8.78
CA ILE A 104 5.35 7.65 9.94
C ILE A 104 5.72 8.35 11.25
N ILE A 105 6.94 8.87 11.37
CA ILE A 105 7.41 9.57 12.57
C ILE A 105 6.51 10.77 12.85
N LYS A 106 6.20 11.58 11.83
CA LYS A 106 5.28 12.72 11.95
C LYS A 106 3.91 12.28 12.48
N CYS A 107 3.31 11.24 11.91
CA CYS A 107 2.00 10.75 12.37
C CYS A 107 2.03 10.22 13.80
N ILE A 108 3.11 9.53 14.21
CA ILE A 108 3.29 9.08 15.60
C ILE A 108 3.38 10.28 16.55
N LEU A 109 4.14 11.31 16.16
CA LEU A 109 4.27 12.53 16.94
C LEU A 109 2.95 13.30 17.04
N ASP A 110 2.17 13.36 15.97
CA ASP A 110 0.84 13.98 15.97
C ASP A 110 -0.17 13.23 16.86
N LEU A 111 -0.11 11.88 16.87
CA LEU A 111 -0.90 11.06 17.79
C LEU A 111 -0.48 11.28 19.24
N LEU A 112 0.83 11.31 19.51
CA LEU A 112 1.38 11.60 20.82
C LEU A 112 0.96 13.00 21.29
N LYS A 113 1.03 14.01 20.43
CA LYS A 113 0.53 15.36 20.69
C LYS A 113 -0.97 15.36 21.02
N SER A 114 -1.78 14.64 20.25
CA SER A 114 -3.22 14.52 20.50
C SER A 114 -3.51 13.86 21.85
N TRP A 115 -2.75 12.83 22.22
CA TRP A 115 -2.88 12.15 23.50
C TRP A 115 -2.49 13.05 24.67
N ILE A 116 -1.33 13.71 24.58
CA ILE A 116 -0.84 14.68 25.58
C ILE A 116 -1.81 15.84 25.77
N LEU A 117 -2.33 16.41 24.68
CA LEU A 117 -3.29 17.52 24.73
C LEU A 117 -4.62 17.09 25.37
N THR A 118 -5.06 15.86 25.13
CA THR A 118 -6.27 15.32 25.75
C THR A 118 -6.08 15.22 27.26
N ASP A 119 -4.93 14.71 27.72
CA ASP A 119 -4.62 14.56 29.14
C ASP A 119 -4.40 15.90 29.85
N LEU A 120 -3.71 16.85 29.20
CA LEU A 120 -3.49 18.20 29.76
C LEU A 120 -4.77 19.06 29.79
N SER A 121 -5.73 18.80 28.90
CA SER A 121 -6.99 19.56 28.81
C SER A 121 -7.99 19.25 29.92
N SER A 122 -7.69 18.29 30.80
CA SER A 122 -8.34 18.16 32.10
C SER A 122 -7.94 19.37 32.98
N THR A 123 -8.57 20.51 32.69
CA THR A 123 -8.35 21.86 33.24
C THR A 123 -8.30 21.89 34.76
N GLU A 124 -9.00 20.97 35.42
CA GLU A 124 -9.01 20.86 36.87
C GLU A 124 -7.64 20.44 37.46
N THR A 125 -6.92 19.56 36.76
CA THR A 125 -5.59 19.09 37.20
C THR A 125 -4.51 20.13 36.98
N ASN A 126 -4.60 20.88 35.87
CA ASN A 126 -3.65 21.94 35.51
C ASN A 126 -3.78 23.15 36.44
N ILE A 127 -5.00 23.57 36.80
CA ILE A 127 -5.22 24.69 37.73
C ILE A 127 -4.76 24.33 39.14
N LYS A 128 -5.13 23.13 39.64
CA LYS A 128 -4.69 22.63 40.95
C LYS A 128 -3.17 22.49 41.02
N MET A 129 -2.52 21.99 39.97
CA MET A 129 -1.06 21.82 39.93
C MET A 129 -0.31 23.13 39.72
N LYS A 130 -0.81 24.07 38.91
CA LYS A 130 -0.21 25.41 38.76
C LYS A 130 -0.27 26.18 40.08
N LYS A 131 -1.38 26.06 40.82
CA LYS A 131 -1.51 26.58 42.20
C LYS A 131 -0.52 25.91 43.16
N LEU A 132 -0.26 24.62 43.00
CA LEU A 132 0.72 23.85 43.79
C LEU A 132 2.17 24.27 43.46
N LEU A 133 2.51 24.44 42.19
CA LEU A 133 3.79 24.96 41.70
C LEU A 133 4.06 26.37 42.21
N LEU A 134 3.06 27.25 42.13
CA LEU A 134 3.11 28.59 42.71
C LEU A 134 3.34 28.52 44.23
N SER A 135 2.58 27.69 44.96
CA SER A 135 2.73 27.54 46.42
C SER A 135 4.10 27.00 46.85
N LEU A 136 4.72 26.13 46.05
CA LEU A 136 6.06 25.59 46.28
C LEU A 136 7.16 26.61 45.91
N SER A 137 6.89 27.51 44.96
CA SER A 137 7.81 28.58 44.58
C SER A 137 7.76 29.81 45.52
N THR A 138 6.62 30.03 46.20
CA THR A 138 6.41 31.19 47.09
C THR A 138 6.77 30.93 48.55
N THR A 139 7.32 29.78 48.91
CA THR A 139 7.91 29.58 50.25
C THR A 139 9.24 30.30 50.35
N SER A 140 9.15 31.56 50.78
CA SER A 140 10.10 32.38 51.55
C SER A 140 11.59 32.04 51.44
N SER A 141 12.37 33.05 51.03
CA SER A 141 13.83 33.16 51.03
C SER A 141 14.57 32.66 49.77
N GLY A 142 14.56 33.51 48.73
CA GLY A 142 15.76 33.97 47.99
C GLY A 142 16.76 32.97 47.39
N THR A 143 16.55 31.66 47.48
CA THR A 143 17.45 30.63 46.94
C THR A 143 16.62 29.54 46.30
N SER A 144 16.81 29.36 45.00
CA SER A 144 16.07 28.44 44.13
C SER A 144 16.47 26.98 44.33
N ILE A 145 16.57 26.52 45.57
CA ILE A 145 16.88 25.12 45.90
C ILE A 145 15.55 24.46 46.23
N ILE A 146 15.01 23.71 45.27
CA ILE A 146 13.85 22.85 45.50
C ILE A 146 14.20 21.95 46.69
N PRO A 147 13.48 22.02 47.83
CA PRO A 147 13.84 21.25 49.00
C PRO A 147 13.65 19.77 48.69
N LEU A 148 14.77 19.04 48.54
CA LEU A 148 14.82 17.57 48.36
C LEU A 148 13.92 16.83 49.37
N LYS A 149 13.70 17.42 50.55
CA LYS A 149 12.79 16.92 51.58
C LYS A 149 11.33 16.81 51.11
N SER A 150 10.85 17.71 50.25
CA SER A 150 9.49 17.65 49.70
C SER A 150 9.33 16.54 48.65
N ILE A 151 10.39 16.26 47.88
CA ILE A 151 10.45 15.16 46.89
C ILE A 151 10.33 13.81 47.60
N LEU A 152 11.00 13.66 48.75
CA LEU A 152 10.98 12.42 49.53
C LEU A 152 9.65 12.18 50.26
N VAL A 153 9.00 13.25 50.74
CA VAL A 153 7.72 13.16 51.47
C VAL A 153 6.54 12.90 50.53
N HIS A 154 6.60 13.38 49.28
CA HIS A 154 5.53 13.21 48.30
C HIS A 154 6.04 12.79 46.91
N PRO A 155 6.61 11.57 46.77
CA PRO A 155 7.19 11.11 45.51
C PRO A 155 6.16 11.06 44.38
N VAL A 156 4.92 10.67 44.68
CA VAL A 156 3.84 10.60 43.68
C VAL A 156 3.49 11.98 43.11
N LYS A 157 3.46 13.02 43.96
CA LYS A 157 3.16 14.39 43.51
C LYS A 157 4.32 14.96 42.68
N PHE A 158 5.55 14.69 43.09
CA PHE A 158 6.74 15.09 42.35
C PHE A 158 6.83 14.40 40.99
N VAL A 159 6.65 13.07 40.94
CA VAL A 159 6.61 12.31 39.68
C VAL A 159 5.51 12.86 38.77
N ARG A 160 4.32 13.16 39.30
CA ARG A 160 3.23 13.76 38.52
C ARG A 160 3.56 15.16 37.99
N LEU A 161 4.28 15.97 38.76
CA LEU A 161 4.67 17.33 38.37
C LEU A 161 5.82 17.30 37.35
N PHE A 162 6.75 16.38 37.53
CA PHE A 162 7.84 16.10 36.61
C PHE A 162 7.30 15.55 35.29
N THR A 163 6.37 14.58 35.32
CA THR A 163 5.74 14.07 34.10
C THR A 163 4.96 15.17 33.40
N LEU A 164 4.18 16.00 34.09
CA LEU A 164 3.50 17.15 33.46
C LEU A 164 4.48 18.16 32.84
N SER A 165 5.56 18.51 33.53
CA SER A 165 6.57 19.46 33.02
C SER A 165 7.33 18.86 31.83
N PHE A 166 7.67 17.58 31.90
CA PHE A 166 8.27 16.82 30.81
C PHE A 166 7.32 16.74 29.62
N LEU A 167 6.03 16.46 29.83
CA LEU A 167 5.00 16.43 28.80
C LEU A 167 4.77 17.81 28.15
N GLN A 168 4.84 18.91 28.91
CA GLN A 168 4.75 20.27 28.37
C GLN A 168 5.96 20.62 27.51
N ASN A 169 7.17 20.34 28.00
CA ASN A 169 8.40 20.56 27.24
C ASN A 169 8.42 19.68 25.97
N LEU A 170 8.01 18.41 26.11
CA LEU A 170 7.81 17.50 24.98
C LEU A 170 6.80 18.09 24.00
N ASN A 171 5.67 18.65 24.42
CA ASN A 171 4.67 19.18 23.50
C ASN A 171 5.24 20.31 22.60
N HIS A 172 6.00 21.25 23.17
CA HIS A 172 6.65 22.30 22.38
C HIS A 172 7.66 21.70 21.38
N ASN A 173 8.53 20.81 21.86
CA ASN A 173 9.55 20.18 21.03
C ASN A 173 8.94 19.29 19.94
N VAL A 174 7.90 18.52 20.27
CA VAL A 174 7.13 17.68 19.35
C VAL A 174 6.47 18.54 18.29
N SER A 175 5.83 19.66 18.66
CA SER A 175 5.20 20.56 17.69
C SER A 175 6.22 21.20 16.75
N PHE A 176 7.40 21.56 17.26
CA PHE A 176 8.50 22.06 16.45
C PHE A 176 9.00 20.97 15.49
N ILE A 177 9.29 19.77 15.98
CA ILE A 177 9.77 18.64 15.18
C ILE A 177 8.75 18.27 14.10
N THR A 178 7.46 18.14 14.43
CA THR A 178 6.39 17.87 13.45
C THR A 178 6.38 18.92 12.33
N SER A 179 6.55 20.20 12.67
CA SER A 179 6.63 21.28 11.68
C SER A 179 7.83 21.11 10.75
N GLN A 180 9.02 20.88 11.32
CA GLN A 180 10.25 20.66 10.54
C GLN A 180 10.18 19.42 9.65
N LEU A 181 9.62 18.31 10.15
CA LEU A 181 9.39 17.09 9.37
C LEU A 181 8.40 17.33 8.22
N SER A 182 7.39 18.19 8.44
CA SER A 182 6.48 18.56 7.37
C SER A 182 7.20 19.35 6.28
N ILE A 183 7.96 20.39 6.65
CA ILE A 183 8.74 21.20 5.69
C ILE A 183 9.75 20.32 4.95
N PHE A 184 10.43 19.41 5.64
CA PHE A 184 11.35 18.45 5.03
C PHE A 184 10.69 17.61 3.92
N ARG A 185 9.45 17.15 4.13
CA ARG A 185 8.71 16.40 3.09
C ARG A 185 8.40 17.27 1.87
N TYR A 186 8.02 18.53 2.06
CA TYR A 186 7.84 19.48 0.97
C TYR A 186 9.17 19.74 0.23
N MET A 187 10.29 19.89 0.95
CA MET A 187 11.62 20.06 0.34
C MET A 187 12.02 18.86 -0.52
N ILE A 188 11.71 17.62 -0.10
CA ILE A 188 11.97 16.41 -0.90
C ILE A 188 11.20 16.39 -2.22
N ARG A 189 9.99 16.97 -2.25
CA ARG A 189 9.09 16.98 -3.41
C ARG A 189 9.33 18.18 -4.33
N PHE A 190 9.91 19.24 -3.79
CA PHE A 190 10.22 20.47 -4.49
C PHE A 190 11.16 20.23 -5.66
N GLY A 191 10.91 20.94 -6.77
CA GLY A 191 11.79 20.94 -7.94
C GLY A 191 11.31 20.05 -9.08
N SER A 192 10.17 19.36 -8.94
CA SER A 192 9.58 18.59 -10.04
C SER A 192 8.70 19.42 -10.97
N SER A 193 8.22 20.60 -10.52
CA SER A 193 7.36 21.50 -11.30
C SER A 193 7.96 21.94 -12.65
N PRO A 194 9.20 22.48 -12.74
CA PRO A 194 9.72 22.97 -14.02
C PRO A 194 9.82 21.87 -15.08
N PHE A 195 10.12 20.63 -14.67
CA PHE A 195 10.20 19.50 -15.58
C PHE A 195 8.81 19.07 -16.08
N LYS A 196 7.81 19.01 -15.19
CA LYS A 196 6.41 18.71 -15.55
C LYS A 196 5.79 19.81 -16.41
N LEU A 197 6.11 21.07 -16.13
CA LEU A 197 5.66 22.19 -16.95
C LEU A 197 6.25 22.10 -18.36
N LEU A 198 7.54 21.75 -18.47
CA LEU A 198 8.20 21.58 -19.76
C LEU A 198 7.59 20.43 -20.58
N THR A 199 7.25 19.29 -19.96
CA THR A 199 6.56 18.19 -20.65
C THR A 199 5.15 18.60 -21.07
N PHE A 200 4.43 19.35 -20.23
CA PHE A 200 3.12 19.88 -20.56
C PHE A 200 3.16 20.88 -21.72
N VAL A 201 4.12 21.81 -21.72
CA VAL A 201 4.35 22.76 -22.82
C VAL A 201 4.71 22.02 -24.12
N LYS A 202 5.52 20.95 -24.04
CA LYS A 202 5.80 20.10 -25.21
C LYS A 202 4.52 19.48 -25.78
N LYS A 203 3.63 18.95 -24.93
CA LYS A 203 2.32 18.43 -25.36
C LYS A 203 1.44 19.52 -25.98
N LEU A 204 1.43 20.72 -25.39
CA LEU A 204 0.68 21.86 -25.91
C LEU A 204 1.19 22.29 -27.29
N ARG A 205 2.52 22.30 -27.50
CA ARG A 205 3.14 22.53 -28.81
C ARG A 205 2.84 21.42 -29.83
N SER A 206 2.73 20.17 -29.38
CA SER A 206 2.29 19.07 -30.27
C SER A 206 0.83 19.24 -30.68
N THR A 207 0.01 19.82 -29.80
CA THR A 207 -1.40 20.11 -30.08
C THR A 207 -1.55 21.20 -31.13
N THR A 208 -0.74 22.26 -31.07
CA THR A 208 -0.77 23.34 -32.08
C THR A 208 -0.26 22.89 -33.45
N LYS A 209 0.46 21.77 -33.52
CA LYS A 209 0.93 21.15 -34.78
C LYS A 209 -0.04 20.10 -35.34
N ALA A 210 -1.01 19.64 -34.54
CA ALA A 210 -1.98 18.65 -34.98
C ALA A 210 -3.03 19.32 -35.87
N THR A 211 -3.20 18.83 -37.10
CA THR A 211 -4.15 19.38 -38.08
C THR A 211 -5.55 18.77 -37.95
N ASN A 212 -5.67 17.59 -37.33
CA ASN A 212 -6.93 16.86 -37.20
C ASN A 212 -7.44 16.85 -35.75
N LEU A 213 -8.77 16.99 -35.58
CA LEU A 213 -9.44 16.89 -34.28
C LEU A 213 -9.23 15.53 -33.60
N ASN A 214 -9.20 14.44 -34.37
CA ASN A 214 -8.99 13.08 -33.84
C ASN A 214 -7.61 12.91 -33.19
N ASP A 215 -6.59 13.63 -33.67
CA ASP A 215 -5.25 13.57 -33.11
C ASP A 215 -5.17 14.37 -31.80
N ILE A 216 -5.92 15.47 -31.70
CA ILE A 216 -6.08 16.25 -30.46
C ILE A 216 -6.83 15.44 -29.41
N GLU A 217 -7.90 14.76 -29.80
CA GLU A 217 -8.67 13.88 -28.93
C GLU A 217 -7.79 12.76 -28.36
N LYS A 218 -7.04 12.04 -29.20
CA LYS A 218 -6.12 10.98 -28.75
C LYS A 218 -5.02 11.52 -27.82
N LEU A 219 -4.60 12.77 -27.99
CA LEU A 219 -3.54 13.38 -27.20
C LEU A 219 -4.02 13.85 -25.83
N TRP A 220 -5.22 14.45 -25.74
CA TRP A 220 -5.75 15.03 -24.50
C TRP A 220 -6.74 14.13 -23.76
N LEU A 221 -7.62 13.42 -24.47
CA LEU A 221 -8.62 12.51 -23.89
C LEU A 221 -8.03 11.11 -23.60
N ASN A 222 -6.81 11.09 -23.08
CA ASN A 222 -6.16 9.91 -22.57
C ASN A 222 -6.02 10.03 -21.04
N GLU A 223 -6.23 8.93 -20.33
CA GLU A 223 -6.01 8.83 -18.88
C GLU A 223 -4.62 9.31 -18.46
N LYS A 224 -3.59 9.05 -19.28
CA LYS A 224 -2.23 9.54 -19.04
C LYS A 224 -2.15 11.07 -19.07
N SER A 225 -2.86 11.73 -19.98
CA SER A 225 -2.87 13.19 -20.07
C SER A 225 -3.65 13.83 -18.93
N LEU A 226 -4.72 13.18 -18.47
CA LEU A 226 -5.42 13.58 -17.25
C LEU A 226 -4.50 13.48 -16.01
N GLN A 227 -3.79 12.36 -15.84
CA GLN A 227 -2.82 12.17 -14.76
C GLN A 227 -1.73 13.26 -14.80
N ASP A 228 -1.11 13.49 -15.97
CA ASP A 228 -0.06 14.51 -16.11
C ASP A 228 -0.58 15.92 -15.77
N SER A 229 -1.85 16.20 -16.07
CA SER A 229 -2.48 17.50 -15.77
C SER A 229 -2.76 17.66 -14.28
N ILE A 230 -3.28 16.62 -13.61
CA ILE A 230 -3.51 16.60 -12.16
C ILE A 230 -2.16 16.69 -11.43
N ASP A 231 -1.14 15.96 -11.88
CA ASP A 231 0.20 15.96 -11.33
C ASP A 231 0.86 17.34 -11.40
N LEU A 232 0.76 18.00 -12.57
CA LEU A 232 1.27 19.37 -12.74
C LEU A 232 0.53 20.33 -11.80
N TYR A 233 -0.79 20.23 -11.77
CA TYR A 233 -1.64 21.06 -10.92
C TYR A 233 -1.25 20.88 -9.44
N TYR A 234 -1.24 19.65 -8.92
CA TYR A 234 -0.81 19.35 -7.55
C TYR A 234 0.59 19.90 -7.25
N THR A 235 1.55 19.70 -8.15
CA THR A 235 2.94 20.14 -7.93
C THR A 235 3.06 21.66 -7.81
N ILE A 236 2.31 22.42 -8.62
CA ILE A 236 2.31 23.89 -8.53
C ILE A 236 1.81 24.35 -7.16
N PHE A 237 0.71 23.77 -6.67
CA PHE A 237 0.14 24.14 -5.36
C PHE A 237 1.01 23.68 -4.18
N ASP A 238 1.63 22.50 -4.26
CA ASP A 238 2.57 21.97 -3.26
C ASP A 238 3.82 22.86 -3.14
N GLU A 239 4.36 23.36 -4.25
CA GLU A 239 5.50 24.29 -4.24
C GLU A 239 5.11 25.69 -3.74
N LEU A 240 3.91 26.19 -4.07
CA LEU A 240 3.40 27.45 -3.54
C LEU A 240 3.21 27.40 -2.01
N ASP A 241 2.71 26.28 -1.48
CA ASP A 241 2.59 26.05 -0.05
C ASP A 241 3.96 25.99 0.65
N LEU A 242 4.97 25.39 0.01
CA LEU A 242 6.35 25.43 0.51
C LEU A 242 6.91 26.87 0.55
N LEU A 243 6.72 27.66 -0.51
CA LEU A 243 7.19 29.05 -0.57
C LEU A 243 6.55 29.91 0.53
N TYR A 244 5.28 29.65 0.85
CA TYR A 244 4.61 30.25 1.99
C TYR A 244 5.26 29.85 3.33
N LYS A 245 5.48 28.54 3.55
CA LYS A 245 6.09 28.02 4.79
C LYS A 245 7.52 28.51 5.01
N LEU A 246 8.28 28.73 3.94
CA LEU A 246 9.62 29.33 3.97
C LEU A 246 9.61 30.85 4.14
N LYS A 247 8.43 31.49 4.19
CA LYS A 247 8.26 32.95 4.26
C LYS A 247 8.91 33.71 3.10
N ILE A 248 9.12 33.04 1.97
CA ILE A 248 9.60 33.68 0.72
C ILE A 248 8.46 34.46 0.08
N TRP A 249 7.24 33.91 0.17
CA TRP A 249 6.02 34.52 -0.30
C TRP A 249 5.08 34.76 0.90
N ASN A 250 4.68 36.02 1.13
CA ASN A 250 3.69 36.42 2.13
C ASN A 250 2.38 36.88 1.44
N PRO A 251 1.59 35.95 0.89
CA PRO A 251 0.26 36.23 0.40
C PRO A 251 -0.69 36.63 1.53
N GLN A 252 -1.79 37.29 1.16
CA GLN A 252 -2.91 37.53 2.06
C GLN A 252 -3.52 36.19 2.53
N GLU A 253 -4.11 36.14 3.72
CA GLU A 253 -4.65 34.90 4.31
C GLU A 253 -5.67 34.19 3.39
N ARG A 254 -6.46 34.98 2.64
CA ARG A 254 -7.44 34.47 1.68
C ARG A 254 -6.79 33.71 0.52
N THR A 255 -5.68 34.21 0.00
CA THR A 255 -4.94 33.54 -1.09
C THR A 255 -4.24 32.27 -0.59
N TYR A 256 -3.73 32.27 0.64
CA TYR A 256 -3.13 31.07 1.23
C TYR A 256 -4.16 29.95 1.44
N SER A 257 -5.30 30.27 2.08
CA SER A 257 -6.39 29.29 2.27
C SER A 257 -6.93 28.73 0.95
N TRP A 258 -6.95 29.55 -0.11
CA TRP A 258 -7.27 29.10 -1.46
C TRP A 258 -6.23 28.11 -2.00
N VAL A 259 -4.93 28.42 -1.91
CA VAL A 259 -3.83 27.54 -2.32
C VAL A 259 -3.91 26.19 -1.60
N THR A 260 -4.04 26.19 -0.27
CA THR A 260 -4.14 24.95 0.52
C THR A 260 -5.36 24.12 0.12
N LYS A 261 -6.52 24.75 -0.11
CA LYS A 261 -7.72 24.03 -0.55
C LYS A 261 -7.52 23.36 -1.91
N HIS A 262 -6.89 24.06 -2.85
CA HIS A 262 -6.63 23.53 -4.18
C HIS A 262 -5.55 22.44 -4.19
N GLU A 263 -4.55 22.51 -3.31
CA GLU A 263 -3.61 21.41 -3.04
C GLU A 263 -4.37 20.16 -2.58
N THR A 264 -5.26 20.28 -1.58
CA THR A 264 -6.06 19.17 -1.05
C THR A 264 -6.97 18.55 -2.12
N ILE A 265 -7.61 19.38 -2.95
CA ILE A 265 -8.45 18.94 -4.07
C ILE A 265 -7.62 18.18 -5.12
N ALA A 266 -6.47 18.73 -5.49
CA ALA A 266 -5.57 18.11 -6.46
C ALA A 266 -5.12 16.72 -5.99
N TRP A 267 -4.72 16.62 -4.72
CA TRP A 267 -4.36 15.36 -4.10
C TRP A 267 -5.56 14.39 -4.08
N GLN A 268 -6.77 14.86 -3.77
CA GLN A 268 -7.96 13.99 -3.79
C GLN A 268 -8.17 13.36 -5.17
N TYR A 269 -8.05 14.15 -6.25
CA TYR A 269 -8.19 13.63 -7.60
C TYR A 269 -7.10 12.64 -7.98
N ASP A 270 -5.84 12.90 -7.59
CA ASP A 270 -4.73 11.97 -7.78
C ASP A 270 -4.97 10.62 -7.08
N ILE A 271 -5.47 10.65 -5.83
CA ILE A 271 -5.82 9.44 -5.07
C ILE A 271 -6.90 8.65 -5.80
N LEU A 272 -7.98 9.30 -6.24
CA LEU A 272 -9.11 8.64 -6.90
C LEU A 272 -8.69 8.02 -8.24
N LEU A 273 -7.88 8.73 -9.02
CA LEU A 273 -7.37 8.24 -10.30
C LEU A 273 -6.43 7.04 -10.09
N SER A 274 -5.49 7.15 -9.15
CA SER A 274 -4.61 6.05 -8.74
C SER A 274 -5.39 4.84 -8.21
N TRP A 275 -6.49 5.06 -7.48
CA TRP A 275 -7.34 4.00 -6.96
C TRP A 275 -8.05 3.26 -8.10
N LYS A 276 -8.63 4.00 -9.04
CA LYS A 276 -9.25 3.46 -10.26
C LYS A 276 -8.24 2.59 -11.04
N GLN A 277 -7.04 3.09 -11.30
CA GLN A 277 -6.00 2.37 -12.03
C GLN A 277 -5.61 1.05 -11.34
N ASN A 278 -5.40 1.09 -10.02
CA ASN A 278 -5.08 -0.10 -9.25
C ASN A 278 -6.24 -1.11 -9.21
N TRP A 279 -7.48 -0.63 -9.24
CA TRP A 279 -8.65 -1.48 -9.31
C TRP A 279 -8.75 -2.23 -10.65
N PHE A 280 -8.53 -1.53 -11.77
CA PHE A 280 -8.48 -2.19 -13.08
C PHE A 280 -7.32 -3.18 -13.18
N LYS A 281 -6.13 -2.79 -12.69
CA LYS A 281 -4.97 -3.67 -12.60
C LYS A 281 -5.28 -4.94 -11.80
N LEU A 282 -6.00 -4.82 -10.67
CA LEU A 282 -6.41 -5.96 -9.86
C LEU A 282 -7.32 -6.91 -10.64
N LYS A 283 -8.31 -6.37 -11.37
CA LYS A 283 -9.20 -7.18 -12.22
C LYS A 283 -8.43 -7.93 -13.30
N ASP A 284 -7.48 -7.27 -13.96
CA ASP A 284 -6.64 -7.89 -14.98
C ASP A 284 -5.78 -9.03 -14.41
N ILE A 285 -5.18 -8.83 -13.23
CA ILE A 285 -4.41 -9.87 -12.54
C ILE A 285 -5.32 -11.06 -12.16
N GLN A 286 -6.51 -10.79 -11.65
CA GLN A 286 -7.47 -11.84 -11.29
C GLN A 286 -7.90 -12.66 -12.51
N ARG A 287 -8.15 -12.01 -13.66
CA ARG A 287 -8.45 -12.70 -14.92
C ARG A 287 -7.30 -13.60 -15.34
N LYS A 288 -6.05 -13.11 -15.30
CA LYS A 288 -4.87 -13.91 -15.64
C LYS A 288 -4.68 -15.11 -14.71
N ILE A 289 -4.89 -14.94 -13.41
CA ILE A 289 -4.83 -16.05 -12.44
C ILE A 289 -5.89 -17.11 -12.79
N LEU A 290 -7.12 -16.70 -13.06
CA LEU A 290 -8.21 -17.61 -13.42
C LEU A 290 -7.93 -18.34 -14.74
N GLU A 291 -7.41 -17.64 -15.74
CA GLU A 291 -7.00 -18.24 -17.02
C GLU A 291 -5.92 -19.31 -16.82
N LEU A 292 -4.87 -19.03 -16.04
CA LEU A 292 -3.81 -20.00 -15.73
C LEU A 292 -4.34 -21.20 -14.93
N GLN A 293 -5.23 -20.97 -13.97
CA GLN A 293 -5.85 -22.07 -13.21
C GLN A 293 -6.71 -22.97 -14.09
N ILE A 294 -7.44 -22.39 -15.04
CA ILE A 294 -8.21 -23.16 -16.03
C ILE A 294 -7.26 -23.95 -16.92
N GLN A 295 -6.18 -23.35 -17.41
CA GLN A 295 -5.17 -24.04 -18.22
C GLN A 295 -4.56 -25.23 -17.48
N LEU A 296 -4.16 -25.04 -16.21
CA LEU A 296 -3.64 -26.12 -15.36
C LEU A 296 -4.69 -27.22 -15.13
N LYS A 297 -5.95 -26.85 -14.89
CA LYS A 297 -7.02 -27.82 -14.68
C LYS A 297 -7.32 -28.63 -15.93
N ILE A 298 -7.50 -27.98 -17.08
CA ILE A 298 -7.73 -28.65 -18.37
C ILE A 298 -6.57 -29.60 -18.68
N ARG A 299 -5.33 -29.18 -18.40
CA ARG A 299 -4.15 -30.01 -18.59
C ARG A 299 -4.15 -31.23 -17.68
N ASN A 300 -4.44 -31.07 -16.39
CA ASN A 300 -4.53 -32.20 -15.46
C ASN A 300 -5.65 -33.16 -15.85
N ASP A 301 -6.82 -32.64 -16.22
CA ASP A 301 -7.98 -33.44 -16.63
C ASP A 301 -7.68 -34.21 -17.94
N THR A 302 -7.01 -33.58 -18.91
CA THR A 302 -6.58 -34.24 -20.16
C THR A 302 -5.50 -35.29 -19.92
N MET A 303 -4.55 -35.04 -19.01
CA MET A 303 -3.55 -36.02 -18.60
C MET A 303 -4.19 -37.24 -17.93
N LEU A 304 -5.12 -37.02 -16.99
CA LEU A 304 -5.86 -38.10 -16.32
C LEU A 304 -6.72 -38.91 -17.31
N ALA A 305 -7.43 -38.23 -18.22
CA ALA A 305 -8.19 -38.90 -19.28
C ALA A 305 -7.27 -39.72 -20.19
N SER A 306 -6.13 -39.17 -20.60
CA SER A 306 -5.16 -39.89 -21.44
C SER A 306 -4.61 -41.15 -20.75
N ASN A 307 -4.30 -41.07 -19.45
CA ASN A 307 -3.84 -42.20 -18.65
C ASN A 307 -4.93 -43.26 -18.49
N TYR A 308 -6.19 -42.84 -18.27
CA TYR A 308 -7.33 -43.76 -18.21
C TYR A 308 -7.53 -44.50 -19.54
N PHE A 309 -7.53 -43.79 -20.67
CA PHE A 309 -7.67 -44.41 -22.00
C PHE A 309 -6.50 -45.29 -22.38
N ASN A 310 -5.28 -44.97 -21.93
CA ASN A 310 -4.09 -45.79 -22.19
C ASN A 310 -4.11 -47.08 -21.34
N ASN A 311 -4.43 -46.99 -20.05
CA ASN A 311 -4.47 -48.15 -19.16
C ASN A 311 -5.59 -49.14 -19.50
N ASN A 312 -6.75 -48.66 -19.98
CA ASN A 312 -7.86 -49.53 -20.36
C ASN A 312 -7.58 -50.35 -21.63
N ASN A 313 -6.68 -49.92 -22.52
CA ASN A 313 -6.33 -50.69 -23.74
C ASN A 313 -5.18 -51.68 -23.51
N ASN A 314 -4.46 -51.61 -22.38
CA ASN A 314 -3.39 -52.55 -22.06
C ASN A 314 -3.88 -53.83 -21.36
N SER A 315 -5.19 -53.92 -21.08
CA SER A 315 -5.81 -55.12 -20.53
C SER A 315 -6.64 -55.82 -21.61
N ASN A 316 -6.03 -56.82 -22.26
CA ASN A 316 -6.66 -57.80 -23.14
C ASN A 316 -7.30 -57.27 -24.45
N ASP A 317 -6.52 -57.10 -25.51
CA ASP A 317 -6.85 -57.74 -26.79
C ASP A 317 -5.71 -57.62 -27.83
N ASN A 318 -5.27 -58.76 -28.35
CA ASN A 318 -4.38 -58.88 -29.51
C ASN A 318 -5.09 -58.48 -30.82
N THR A 319 -5.69 -57.28 -30.90
CA THR A 319 -6.33 -56.83 -32.15
C THR A 319 -5.74 -55.50 -32.64
N ASP A 320 -5.12 -55.58 -33.81
CA ASP A 320 -4.41 -54.55 -34.57
C ASP A 320 -5.26 -53.33 -35.02
N ASN A 321 -6.43 -53.09 -34.43
CA ASN A 321 -7.42 -52.13 -34.91
C ASN A 321 -7.39 -50.75 -34.22
N THR A 322 -6.24 -50.32 -33.71
CA THR A 322 -6.07 -48.91 -33.34
C THR A 322 -5.74 -48.08 -34.57
N SER A 323 -6.57 -47.08 -34.86
CA SER A 323 -6.40 -46.24 -36.05
C SER A 323 -4.99 -45.63 -36.10
N PRO A 324 -4.35 -45.55 -37.28
CA PRO A 324 -3.00 -45.01 -37.42
C PRO A 324 -2.88 -43.58 -36.88
N LEU A 325 -3.95 -42.78 -37.00
CA LEU A 325 -4.04 -41.44 -36.42
C LEU A 325 -3.98 -41.46 -34.87
N ARG A 326 -4.59 -42.46 -34.23
CA ARG A 326 -4.56 -42.63 -32.77
C ARG A 326 -3.18 -43.08 -32.29
N LYS A 327 -2.53 -43.99 -33.03
CA LYS A 327 -1.13 -44.38 -32.77
C LYS A 327 -0.20 -43.17 -32.91
N GLN A 328 -0.42 -42.33 -33.91
CA GLN A 328 0.37 -41.12 -34.16
C GLN A 328 0.18 -40.04 -33.08
N LEU A 329 -1.05 -39.79 -32.62
CA LEU A 329 -1.32 -38.86 -31.52
C LEU A 329 -0.74 -39.33 -30.18
N ILE A 330 -0.86 -40.63 -29.88
CA ILE A 330 -0.27 -41.21 -28.66
C ILE A 330 1.25 -41.20 -28.76
N SER A 331 1.83 -41.52 -29.93
CA SER A 331 3.27 -41.44 -30.13
C SER A 331 3.78 -40.01 -30.13
N GLU A 332 3.02 -39.01 -30.60
CA GLU A 332 3.40 -37.60 -30.51
C GLU A 332 3.32 -37.10 -29.07
N ILE A 333 2.34 -37.53 -28.27
CA ILE A 333 2.25 -37.22 -26.83
C ILE A 333 3.37 -37.92 -26.05
N GLN A 334 3.75 -39.15 -26.42
CA GLN A 334 4.85 -39.91 -25.79
C GLN A 334 6.24 -39.50 -26.29
N GLN A 335 6.41 -39.09 -27.55
CA GLN A 335 7.66 -38.56 -28.12
C GLN A 335 7.90 -37.10 -27.72
N ASN A 336 6.85 -36.27 -27.56
CA ASN A 336 6.95 -35.01 -26.82
C ASN A 336 6.99 -35.23 -25.29
N GLY A 337 6.84 -36.48 -24.85
CA GLY A 337 7.01 -36.94 -23.47
C GLY A 337 8.48 -37.04 -23.05
N ASN A 338 9.33 -36.11 -23.46
CA ASN A 338 10.46 -35.76 -22.63
C ASN A 338 9.84 -35.22 -21.32
N ASN A 339 9.77 -36.06 -20.28
CA ASN A 339 9.25 -35.69 -18.96
C ASN A 339 9.85 -34.38 -18.41
N ASN A 340 11.02 -34.00 -18.91
CA ASN A 340 11.71 -32.75 -18.60
C ASN A 340 11.01 -31.50 -19.22
N ASP A 341 10.48 -31.59 -20.43
CA ASP A 341 9.85 -30.44 -21.11
C ASP A 341 8.44 -30.19 -20.54
N LEU A 342 7.69 -31.27 -20.28
CA LEU A 342 6.36 -31.18 -19.66
C LEU A 342 6.44 -30.60 -18.23
N SER A 343 7.38 -31.11 -17.42
CA SER A 343 7.59 -30.61 -16.06
C SER A 343 8.15 -29.18 -16.04
N SER A 344 8.99 -28.81 -17.02
CA SER A 344 9.50 -27.43 -17.12
C SER A 344 8.37 -26.42 -17.37
N LEU A 345 7.39 -26.77 -18.19
CA LEU A 345 6.24 -25.90 -18.49
C LEU A 345 5.27 -25.79 -17.30
N GLU A 346 5.06 -26.87 -16.55
CA GLU A 346 4.29 -26.83 -15.30
C GLU A 346 4.97 -25.97 -14.24
N ILE A 347 6.28 -26.13 -14.08
CA ILE A 347 7.10 -25.28 -13.21
C ILE A 347 7.01 -23.82 -13.67
N GLU A 348 7.00 -23.53 -14.97
CA GLU A 348 6.83 -22.18 -15.48
C GLU A 348 5.46 -21.60 -15.15
N LEU A 349 4.37 -22.34 -15.39
CA LEU A 349 3.01 -21.91 -15.07
C LEU A 349 2.82 -21.66 -13.56
N ASP A 350 3.34 -22.54 -12.72
CA ASP A 350 3.32 -22.37 -11.26
C ASP A 350 4.11 -21.14 -10.82
N ASN A 351 5.30 -20.92 -11.41
CA ASN A 351 6.08 -19.71 -11.15
C ASN A 351 5.32 -18.44 -11.58
N GLN A 352 4.64 -18.47 -12.73
CA GLN A 352 3.79 -17.36 -13.17
C GLN A 352 2.63 -17.11 -12.20
N LEU A 353 1.98 -18.17 -11.70
CA LEU A 353 0.91 -18.07 -10.72
C LEU A 353 1.40 -17.47 -9.39
N VAL A 354 2.57 -17.89 -8.91
CA VAL A 354 3.21 -17.32 -7.71
C VAL A 354 3.52 -15.83 -7.92
N ASN A 355 4.06 -15.46 -9.09
CA ASN A 355 4.36 -14.07 -9.42
C ASN A 355 3.10 -13.20 -9.49
N LEU A 356 2.02 -13.69 -10.10
CA LEU A 356 0.75 -12.97 -10.18
C LEU A 356 0.09 -12.82 -8.80
N ASN A 357 0.18 -13.84 -7.93
CA ASN A 357 -0.30 -13.73 -6.55
C ASN A 357 0.50 -12.71 -5.74
N HIS A 358 1.82 -12.64 -5.97
CA HIS A 358 2.66 -11.61 -5.37
C HIS A 358 2.26 -10.21 -5.85
N GLU A 359 2.07 -10.02 -7.16
CA GLU A 359 1.62 -8.76 -7.72
C GLU A 359 0.23 -8.36 -7.19
N LYS A 360 -0.70 -9.31 -7.11
CA LYS A 360 -2.03 -9.13 -6.50
C LYS A 360 -1.89 -8.59 -5.08
N ARG A 361 -1.02 -9.17 -4.25
CA ARG A 361 -0.77 -8.70 -2.87
C ARG A 361 -0.25 -7.26 -2.83
N ILE A 362 0.67 -6.89 -3.73
CA ILE A 362 1.18 -5.52 -3.82
C ILE A 362 0.06 -4.54 -4.18
N VAL A 363 -0.79 -4.89 -5.15
CA VAL A 363 -1.91 -4.05 -5.57
C VAL A 363 -2.95 -3.88 -4.46
N TYR A 364 -3.23 -4.94 -3.68
CA TYR A 364 -4.09 -4.81 -2.49
C TYR A 364 -3.52 -3.84 -1.46
N LEU A 365 -2.21 -3.91 -1.16
CA LEU A 365 -1.57 -2.98 -0.24
C LEU A 365 -1.68 -1.53 -0.72
N ASP A 366 -1.56 -1.30 -2.03
CA ASP A 366 -1.76 0.03 -2.62
C ASP A 366 -3.21 0.51 -2.51
N LEU A 367 -4.19 -0.36 -2.80
CA LEU A 367 -5.61 -0.02 -2.67
C LEU A 367 -5.94 0.33 -1.22
N THR A 368 -5.49 -0.47 -0.25
CA THR A 368 -5.67 -0.19 1.18
C THR A 368 -5.03 1.14 1.59
N ARG A 369 -3.79 1.40 1.15
CA ARG A 369 -3.11 2.68 1.38
C ARG A 369 -3.91 3.85 0.83
N LEU A 370 -4.36 3.77 -0.43
CA LEU A 370 -5.12 4.81 -1.10
C LEU A 370 -6.49 5.03 -0.45
N SER A 371 -7.14 3.97 0.05
CA SER A 371 -8.38 4.10 0.81
C SER A 371 -8.17 4.89 2.10
N PHE A 372 -7.10 4.63 2.85
CA PHE A 372 -6.77 5.40 4.05
C PHE A 372 -6.41 6.86 3.73
N ASP A 373 -5.61 7.09 2.69
CA ASP A 373 -5.30 8.46 2.22
C ASP A 373 -6.58 9.20 1.79
N CYS A 374 -7.48 8.52 1.05
CA CYS A 374 -8.76 9.07 0.61
C CYS A 374 -9.64 9.47 1.80
N LEU A 375 -9.77 8.60 2.80
CA LEU A 375 -10.57 8.87 3.99
C LEU A 375 -10.02 10.07 4.77
N ALA A 376 -8.70 10.12 4.99
CA ALA A 376 -8.05 11.24 5.68
C ALA A 376 -8.22 12.56 4.92
N ASN A 377 -8.04 12.54 3.59
CA ASN A 377 -8.15 13.75 2.79
C ASN A 377 -9.61 14.22 2.63
N THR A 378 -10.57 13.29 2.64
CA THR A 378 -12.01 13.61 2.62
C THR A 378 -12.44 14.32 3.90
N THR A 379 -11.89 13.94 5.07
CA THR A 379 -12.23 14.64 6.32
C THR A 379 -11.79 16.10 6.30
N ASP A 380 -10.63 16.40 5.70
CA ASP A 380 -10.13 17.77 5.55
C ASP A 380 -10.93 18.54 4.49
N LEU A 381 -11.18 17.91 3.33
CA LEU A 381 -11.86 18.56 2.20
C LEU A 381 -13.31 18.94 2.53
N LEU A 382 -14.03 18.07 3.23
CA LEU A 382 -15.42 18.28 3.61
C LEU A 382 -15.58 18.94 5.00
N ASN A 383 -14.46 19.21 5.68
CA ASN A 383 -14.43 19.77 7.04
C ASN A 383 -15.33 18.97 8.02
N ILE A 384 -15.27 17.64 7.93
CA ILE A 384 -16.08 16.74 8.76
C ILE A 384 -15.53 16.78 10.18
N LYS A 385 -16.40 17.00 11.16
CA LYS A 385 -16.04 16.98 12.58
C LYS A 385 -15.73 15.54 13.03
N THR A 386 -14.46 15.13 12.91
CA THR A 386 -13.98 13.84 13.43
C THR A 386 -13.35 13.98 14.82
N PRO A 387 -13.33 12.90 15.62
CA PRO A 387 -12.56 12.88 16.87
C PRO A 387 -11.10 13.29 16.68
N LYS A 388 -10.50 13.91 17.71
CA LYS A 388 -9.10 14.31 17.68
C LYS A 388 -8.21 13.08 17.47
N GLY A 389 -7.30 13.16 16.51
CA GLY A 389 -6.37 12.08 16.18
C GLY A 389 -6.85 11.10 15.11
N THR A 390 -8.12 11.12 14.68
CA THR A 390 -8.62 10.24 13.60
C THR A 390 -7.82 10.43 12.31
N TYR A 391 -7.57 11.67 11.91
CA TYR A 391 -6.73 11.98 10.74
C TYR A 391 -5.32 11.40 10.86
N ALA A 392 -4.67 11.61 12.02
CA ALA A 392 -3.32 11.13 12.27
C ALA A 392 -3.25 9.59 12.25
N ALA A 393 -4.29 8.91 12.77
CA ALA A 393 -4.40 7.46 12.73
C ALA A 393 -4.57 6.93 11.29
N LEU A 394 -5.48 7.52 10.51
CA LEU A 394 -5.67 7.14 9.10
C LEU A 394 -4.40 7.37 8.28
N SER A 395 -3.75 8.52 8.46
CA SER A 395 -2.47 8.83 7.81
C SER A 395 -1.35 7.90 8.25
N LEU A 396 -1.34 7.44 9.51
CA LEU A 396 -0.39 6.43 10.00
C LEU A 396 -0.62 5.07 9.33
N CYS A 397 -1.87 4.60 9.26
CA CYS A 397 -2.23 3.35 8.58
C CYS A 397 -1.80 3.37 7.10
N SER A 398 -2.03 4.48 6.41
CA SER A 398 -1.50 4.71 5.05
C SER A 398 0.05 4.67 5.02
N GLY A 399 0.71 5.33 5.96
CA GLY A 399 2.17 5.32 6.07
C GLY A 399 2.75 3.92 6.23
N ILE A 400 2.18 3.13 7.15
CA ILE A 400 2.60 1.75 7.45
C ILE A 400 2.37 0.83 6.25
N THR A 401 1.18 0.86 5.64
CA THR A 401 0.86 0.04 4.46
C THR A 401 1.79 0.37 3.28
N GLY A 402 2.05 1.65 3.03
CA GLY A 402 3.02 2.09 2.03
C GLY A 402 4.45 1.64 2.33
N PHE A 403 4.84 1.62 3.61
CA PHE A 403 6.15 1.11 4.03
C PHE A 403 6.27 -0.40 3.85
N ILE A 404 5.22 -1.18 4.19
CA ILE A 404 5.19 -2.64 3.97
C ILE A 404 5.35 -2.97 2.49
N LYS A 405 4.65 -2.25 1.60
CA LYS A 405 4.82 -2.41 0.15
C LYS A 405 6.27 -2.16 -0.26
N LEU A 406 6.85 -1.05 0.17
CA LEU A 406 8.22 -0.68 -0.17
C LEU A 406 9.23 -1.72 0.35
N TRP A 407 8.98 -2.27 1.53
CA TRP A 407 9.77 -3.34 2.12
C TRP A 407 9.72 -4.63 1.29
N ILE A 408 8.52 -5.06 0.87
CA ILE A 408 8.33 -6.25 0.04
C ILE A 408 9.06 -6.07 -1.30
N ASN A 409 8.85 -4.94 -1.98
CA ASN A 409 9.50 -4.67 -3.27
C ASN A 409 11.02 -4.67 -3.14
N THR A 410 11.57 -3.97 -2.12
CA THR A 410 13.01 -3.94 -1.88
C THR A 410 13.58 -5.32 -1.57
N LYS A 411 12.84 -6.15 -0.82
CA LYS A 411 13.24 -7.52 -0.54
C LYS A 411 13.36 -8.32 -1.85
N THR A 412 12.36 -8.22 -2.72
CA THR A 412 12.36 -8.88 -4.03
C THR A 412 13.49 -8.36 -4.93
N ASP A 413 13.71 -7.04 -4.97
CA ASP A 413 14.76 -6.42 -5.78
C ASP A 413 16.15 -6.86 -5.32
N LEU A 414 16.40 -6.94 -4.00
CA LEU A 414 17.68 -7.41 -3.46
C LEU A 414 17.89 -8.92 -3.66
N GLN A 415 16.81 -9.70 -3.73
CA GLN A 415 16.87 -11.13 -4.05
C GLN A 415 17.17 -11.36 -5.54
N ASN A 416 16.66 -10.49 -6.41
CA ASN A 416 16.80 -10.62 -7.87
C ASN A 416 18.06 -9.93 -8.43
N GLY A 417 18.46 -8.79 -7.86
CA GLY A 417 19.57 -7.94 -8.31
C GLY A 417 20.95 -8.35 -7.80
N ALA A 418 21.08 -9.48 -7.12
CA ALA A 418 22.36 -10.06 -6.73
C ALA A 418 22.91 -11.01 -7.82
N GLN A 419 22.73 -10.65 -9.10
CA GLN A 419 23.37 -11.29 -10.25
C GLN A 419 24.65 -10.54 -10.62
#